data_AF-A0A1I7EFW4-F1
#
_entry.id   AF-A0A1I7EFW4-F1
#
_cell.length_a   1.000
_cell.length_b   1.000
_cell.length_c   1.000
_cell.angle_alpha   90.00
_cell.angle_beta   90.00
_cell.angle_gamma   90.00
#
_symmetry.space_group_name_H-M   'P 1'
#
loop_
_entity.id
_entity.type
_entity.pdbx_description
1 polymer ?
#
loop_
_entity_poly.entity_id
_entity_poly.type
_entity_poly.pdbx_seq_one_letter_code
_entity_poly.pdbx_strand_id
1 'polypeptide(L)'
;MNQAAIATVGIYAALNAFILLWLVLATSSLRNRYKVWIGDGGVEHIARIMRGHANAVENMPIMLILLLIAALIGTPVYVLHLLGAAFTIGRAIHAWHFIVERGQQWQRFIGFTLSALALLVTALGVLTHAIWTLF
;
A
#
# COMPACT_ATOMS: atom_id res chain seq x y z
N MET A 1 -5.90 -0.28 25.95
CA MET A 1 -5.44 -0.39 24.55
C MET A 1 -4.78 -1.75 24.37
N ASN A 2 -5.20 -2.53 23.38
CA ASN A 2 -4.60 -3.83 23.11
C ASN A 2 -3.24 -3.64 22.43
N GLN A 3 -2.14 -3.86 23.16
CA GLN A 3 -0.77 -3.73 22.63
C GLN A 3 -0.55 -4.61 21.40
N ALA A 4 -1.12 -5.82 21.37
CA ALA A 4 -1.00 -6.71 20.23
C ALA A 4 -1.66 -6.12 18.97
N ALA A 5 -2.83 -5.48 19.11
CA ALA A 5 -3.51 -4.85 17.98
C ALA A 5 -2.69 -3.71 17.37
N ILE A 6 -2.09 -2.85 18.20
CA ILE A 6 -1.23 -1.76 17.73
C ILE A 6 0.06 -2.32 17.11
N ALA A 7 0.66 -3.34 17.71
CA ALA A 7 1.83 -4.02 17.15
C ALA A 7 1.52 -4.63 15.76
N THR A 8 0.34 -5.21 15.57
CA THR A 8 -0.12 -5.71 14.27
C THR A 8 -0.15 -4.60 13.22
N VAL A 9 -0.70 -3.43 13.55
CA VAL A 9 -0.67 -2.25 12.65
C VAL A 9 0.77 -1.83 12.34
N GLY A 10 1.64 -1.81 13.36
CA GLY A 10 3.05 -1.47 13.23
C GLY A 10 3.79 -2.37 12.24
N ILE A 11 3.53 -3.69 12.26
CA ILE A 11 4.09 -4.64 11.28
C ILE A 11 3.75 -4.21 9.86
N TYR A 12 2.47 -3.96 9.57
CA TYR A 12 2.05 -3.62 8.21
C TYR A 12 2.48 -2.22 7.80
N ALA A 13 2.54 -1.26 8.73
CA ALA A 13 3.12 0.05 8.46
C ALA A 13 4.59 -0.06 8.03
N ALA A 14 5.40 -0.83 8.76
CA ALA A 14 6.81 -1.06 8.44
C ALA A 14 6.98 -1.79 7.10
N LEU A 15 6.20 -2.85 6.83
CA LEU A 15 6.25 -3.57 5.56
C LEU A 15 5.88 -2.67 4.37
N ASN A 16 4.84 -1.84 4.50
CA ASN A 16 4.46 -0.88 3.47
C ASN A 16 5.54 0.21 3.29
N ALA A 17 6.20 0.65 4.36
CA ALA A 17 7.36 1.54 4.25
C ALA A 17 8.50 0.90 3.45
N PHE A 18 8.79 -0.40 3.65
CA PHE A 18 9.78 -1.11 2.83
C PHE A 18 9.37 -1.24 1.36
N ILE A 19 8.09 -1.43 1.05
CA ILE A 19 7.59 -1.40 -0.34
C ILE A 19 7.82 -0.02 -0.97
N LEU A 20 7.56 1.06 -0.23
CA LEU A 20 7.83 2.41 -0.71
C LEU A 20 9.32 2.64 -0.95
N LEU A 21 10.20 2.19 -0.04
CA LEU A 21 11.64 2.24 -0.21
C LEU A 21 12.11 1.41 -1.41
N TRP A 22 11.51 0.26 -1.67
CA TRP A 22 11.80 -0.54 -2.85
C TRP A 22 11.51 0.21 -4.15
N LEU A 23 10.37 0.89 -4.23
CA LEU A 23 10.05 1.77 -5.35
C LEU A 23 11.06 2.93 -5.45
N VAL A 24 11.49 3.53 -4.33
CA VAL A 24 12.47 4.65 -4.31
C VAL A 24 13.77 4.18 -4.94
N LEU A 25 14.31 3.06 -4.45
CA LEU A 25 15.57 2.50 -4.93
C LEU A 25 15.48 2.11 -6.41
N ALA A 26 14.38 1.49 -6.83
CA ALA A 26 14.16 1.13 -8.24
C ALA A 26 14.08 2.37 -9.15
N THR A 27 13.41 3.43 -8.72
CA THR A 27 13.30 4.69 -9.48
C THR A 27 14.65 5.39 -9.59
N SER A 28 15.40 5.46 -8.49
CA SER A 28 16.76 6.04 -8.46
C SER A 28 17.73 5.25 -9.35
N SER A 29 17.64 3.92 -9.33
CA SER A 29 18.45 3.05 -10.20
C SER A 29 18.16 3.32 -11.68
N LEU A 30 16.89 3.41 -12.07
CA LEU A 30 16.50 3.73 -13.44
C LEU A 30 16.96 5.12 -13.87
N ARG A 31 16.79 6.13 -13.00
CA ARG A 31 17.27 7.49 -13.27
C ARG A 31 18.78 7.54 -13.49
N ASN A 32 19.56 6.82 -12.67
CA ASN A 32 21.01 6.75 -12.85
C ASN A 32 21.40 6.00 -14.14
N ARG A 33 20.65 4.94 -14.51
CA ARG A 33 20.86 4.18 -15.76
C ARG A 33 20.62 5.04 -16.99
N TYR A 34 19.52 5.79 -17.02
CA TYR A 34 19.12 6.62 -18.16
C TYR A 34 19.63 8.07 -18.09
N LYS A 35 20.43 8.41 -17.06
CA LYS A 35 20.98 9.77 -16.83
C LYS A 35 19.91 10.87 -16.79
N VAL A 36 18.75 10.55 -16.21
CA VAL A 36 17.63 11.47 -16.01
C VAL A 36 17.66 12.01 -14.58
N TRP A 37 17.84 13.32 -14.42
CA TRP A 37 17.91 13.95 -13.11
C TRP A 37 16.52 14.29 -12.53
N ILE A 38 15.65 14.87 -13.36
CA ILE A 38 14.28 15.28 -13.01
C ILE A 38 13.29 14.81 -14.07
N GLY A 39 12.05 14.56 -13.66
CA GLY A 39 11.00 14.04 -14.54
C GLY A 39 11.27 12.60 -14.99
N ASP A 40 10.77 12.27 -16.18
CA ASP A 40 10.93 10.97 -16.82
C ASP A 40 11.95 10.98 -17.98
N GLY A 41 12.36 12.15 -18.47
CA GLY A 41 13.32 12.30 -19.57
C GLY A 41 12.87 11.64 -20.88
N GLY A 42 11.56 11.42 -21.09
CA GLY A 42 11.03 10.68 -22.23
C GLY A 42 11.18 9.16 -22.13
N VAL A 43 11.67 8.65 -20.99
CA VAL A 43 11.82 7.20 -20.77
C VAL A 43 10.54 6.62 -20.19
N GLU A 44 9.83 5.83 -21.00
CA GLU A 44 8.54 5.24 -20.62
C GLU A 44 8.60 4.47 -19.30
N HIS A 45 9.68 3.71 -19.05
CA HIS A 45 9.84 2.96 -17.81
C HIS A 45 9.94 3.87 -16.58
N ILE A 46 10.60 5.03 -16.70
CA ILE A 46 10.67 6.01 -15.61
C ILE A 46 9.28 6.63 -15.36
N ALA A 47 8.56 6.99 -16.43
CA ALA A 47 7.19 7.50 -16.31
C ALA A 47 6.27 6.49 -15.59
N ARG A 48 6.38 5.20 -15.95
CA ARG A 48 5.62 4.12 -15.32
C ARG A 48 5.96 3.96 -13.84
N ILE A 49 7.23 3.86 -13.47
CA ILE A 49 7.59 3.67 -12.06
C ILE A 49 7.22 4.87 -11.19
N MET A 50 7.28 6.09 -11.74
CA MET A 50 6.77 7.29 -11.08
C MET A 50 5.27 7.20 -10.81
N ARG A 51 4.47 6.64 -11.72
CA ARG A 51 3.05 6.34 -11.44
C ARG A 51 2.87 5.28 -10.36
N GLY A 52 3.74 4.27 -10.32
CA GLY A 52 3.76 3.28 -9.23
C GLY A 52 3.98 3.93 -7.86
N HIS A 53 4.93 4.87 -7.78
CA HIS A 53 5.20 5.69 -6.60
C HIS A 53 4.03 6.57 -6.19
N ALA A 54 3.47 7.35 -7.12
CA ALA A 54 2.32 8.21 -6.85
C ALA A 54 1.16 7.39 -6.27
N ASN A 55 0.83 6.25 -6.90
CA ASN A 55 -0.18 5.34 -6.38
C ASN A 55 0.13 4.80 -4.98
N ALA A 56 1.40 4.57 -4.64
CA ALA A 56 1.81 4.11 -3.32
C ALA A 56 1.54 5.16 -2.25
N VAL A 57 2.00 6.40 -2.47
CA VAL A 57 1.81 7.50 -1.52
C VAL A 57 0.37 7.99 -1.42
N GLU A 58 -0.45 7.80 -2.46
CA GLU A 58 -1.88 8.13 -2.45
C GLU A 58 -2.72 7.12 -1.66
N ASN A 59 -2.39 5.82 -1.72
CA ASN A 59 -3.27 4.76 -1.19
C ASN A 59 -2.77 4.10 0.10
N MET A 60 -1.45 3.96 0.29
CA MET A 60 -0.91 3.26 1.47
C MET A 60 -1.16 4.02 2.79
N PRO A 61 -0.99 5.36 2.86
CA PRO A 61 -1.23 6.09 4.11
C PRO A 61 -2.67 5.98 4.62
N ILE A 62 -3.66 6.14 3.74
CA ILE A 62 -5.07 6.10 4.16
C ILE A 62 -5.46 4.73 4.70
N MET A 63 -4.98 3.65 4.07
CA MET A 63 -5.19 2.30 4.60
C MET A 63 -4.57 2.12 6.00
N LEU A 64 -3.32 2.56 6.19
CA LEU A 64 -2.64 2.40 7.48
C LEU A 64 -3.31 3.22 8.60
N ILE A 65 -3.82 4.41 8.26
CA ILE A 65 -4.62 5.23 9.18
C ILE A 65 -5.92 4.50 9.55
N LEU A 66 -6.65 3.96 8.57
CA LEU A 66 -7.88 3.21 8.83
C LEU A 66 -7.61 1.95 9.65
N LEU A 67 -6.52 1.23 9.39
CA LEU A 67 -6.13 0.05 10.15
C LEU A 67 -5.76 0.40 11.60
N LEU A 68 -5.10 1.55 11.81
CA LEU A 68 -4.83 2.07 13.15
C LEU A 68 -6.13 2.42 13.88
N ILE A 69 -7.05 3.12 13.23
CA ILE A 69 -8.37 3.44 13.81
C ILE A 69 -9.11 2.15 14.16
N ALA A 70 -9.13 1.16 13.26
CA ALA A 70 -9.73 -0.15 13.50
C ALA A 70 -9.13 -0.83 14.75
N ALA A 71 -7.82 -0.76 14.95
CA ALA A 71 -7.16 -1.28 16.14
C ALA A 71 -7.56 -0.51 17.42
N LEU A 72 -7.69 0.82 17.34
CA LEU A 72 -8.06 1.67 18.47
C LEU A 72 -9.51 1.48 18.92
N ILE A 73 -10.42 1.19 17.98
CA ILE A 73 -11.84 0.90 18.28
C ILE A 73 -12.08 -0.57 18.70
N GLY A 74 -11.03 -1.38 18.83
CA GLY A 74 -11.13 -2.73 19.39
C GLY A 74 -11.36 -3.86 18.39
N THR A 75 -11.05 -3.66 17.11
CA THR A 75 -11.11 -4.73 16.09
C THR A 75 -10.23 -5.93 16.51
N PRO A 76 -10.73 -7.17 16.38
CA PRO A 76 -9.95 -8.35 16.74
C PRO A 76 -8.62 -8.45 15.98
N VAL A 77 -7.56 -8.88 16.67
CA VAL A 77 -6.18 -8.95 16.13
C VAL A 77 -6.08 -9.77 14.85
N TYR A 78 -6.81 -10.88 14.75
CA TYR A 78 -6.80 -11.72 13.55
C TYR A 78 -7.41 -11.02 12.32
N VAL A 79 -8.39 -10.14 12.51
CA VAL A 79 -8.99 -9.33 11.43
C VAL A 79 -7.98 -8.29 10.94
N LEU A 80 -7.27 -7.64 11.87
CA LEU A 80 -6.20 -6.69 11.53
C LEU A 80 -5.08 -7.36 10.72
N HIS A 81 -4.70 -8.60 11.08
CA HIS A 81 -3.75 -9.39 10.31
C HIS A 81 -4.26 -9.70 8.90
N LEU A 82 -5.50 -10.15 8.77
CA LEU A 82 -6.09 -10.47 7.47
C LEU A 82 -6.11 -9.24 6.54
N LEU A 83 -6.62 -8.11 7.02
CA LEU A 83 -6.73 -6.87 6.25
C LEU A 83 -5.35 -6.28 5.91
N GLY A 84 -4.46 -6.22 6.91
CA GLY A 84 -3.10 -5.71 6.74
C GLY A 84 -2.27 -6.57 5.79
N ALA A 85 -2.35 -7.89 5.90
CA ALA A 85 -1.64 -8.82 5.01
C ALA A 85 -2.17 -8.75 3.58
N ALA A 86 -3.49 -8.82 3.39
CA ALA A 86 -4.10 -8.70 2.06
C ALA A 86 -3.68 -7.40 1.38
N PHE A 87 -3.80 -6.27 2.07
CA PHE A 87 -3.37 -4.98 1.53
C PHE A 87 -1.89 -4.97 1.16
N THR A 88 -1.02 -5.37 2.09
CA THR A 88 0.44 -5.33 1.91
C THR A 88 0.90 -6.23 0.76
N ILE A 89 0.36 -7.45 0.65
CA ILE A 89 0.65 -8.36 -0.47
C ILE A 89 0.18 -7.75 -1.79
N GLY A 90 -1.02 -7.18 -1.82
CA GLY A 90 -1.53 -6.48 -3.00
C GLY A 90 -0.62 -5.33 -3.43
N ARG A 91 -0.14 -4.53 -2.49
CA ARG A 91 0.80 -3.43 -2.74
C ARG A 91 2.17 -3.91 -3.22
N ALA A 92 2.69 -5.01 -2.68
CA ALA A 92 3.96 -5.59 -3.13
C ALA A 92 3.87 -6.08 -4.59
N ILE A 93 2.80 -6.81 -4.94
CA ILE A 93 2.56 -7.29 -6.31
C ILE A 93 2.35 -6.10 -7.26
N HIS A 94 1.59 -5.09 -6.84
CA HIS A 94 1.37 -3.88 -7.63
C HIS A 94 2.66 -3.08 -7.84
N ALA A 95 3.50 -2.94 -6.80
CA ALA A 95 4.81 -2.29 -6.93
C ALA A 95 5.73 -3.05 -7.91
N TRP A 96 5.77 -4.39 -7.81
CA TRP A 96 6.53 -5.24 -8.73
C TRP A 96 6.20 -4.95 -10.20
N HIS A 97 4.91 -4.78 -10.53
CA HIS A 97 4.46 -4.47 -11.89
C HIS A 97 5.14 -3.22 -12.47
N PHE A 98 5.37 -2.19 -11.65
CA PHE A 98 5.97 -0.94 -12.10
C PHE A 98 7.50 -0.97 -12.10
N ILE A 99 8.09 -1.80 -11.24
CA ILE A 99 9.54 -1.96 -11.14
C ILE A 99 10.08 -2.70 -12.35
N VAL A 100 9.37 -3.72 -12.83
CA VAL A 100 9.76 -4.49 -14.01
C VAL A 100 9.37 -3.75 -15.29
N GLU A 101 10.32 -3.53 -16.18
CA GLU A 101 10.15 -2.82 -17.46
C GLU A 101 8.98 -3.36 -18.28
N ARG A 102 8.83 -4.69 -18.33
CA ARG A 102 7.71 -5.39 -18.95
C ARG A 102 6.83 -6.09 -17.91
N GLY A 103 6.44 -5.37 -16.86
CA GLY A 103 5.52 -5.88 -15.83
C GLY A 103 4.25 -6.49 -16.42
N GLN A 104 3.88 -7.67 -15.95
CA GLN A 104 2.74 -8.42 -16.50
C GLN A 104 1.42 -7.78 -16.05
N GLN A 105 0.41 -7.77 -16.93
CA GLN A 105 -0.87 -7.08 -16.66
C GLN A 105 -1.62 -7.66 -15.44
N TRP A 106 -1.49 -8.97 -15.20
CA TRP A 106 -2.12 -9.61 -14.03
C TRP A 106 -1.58 -9.05 -12.71
N GLN A 107 -0.31 -8.64 -12.65
CA GLN A 107 0.30 -8.09 -11.44
C GLN A 107 -0.38 -6.76 -11.06
N ARG A 108 -0.67 -5.93 -12.07
CA ARG A 108 -1.45 -4.71 -11.88
C ARG A 108 -2.86 -5.02 -11.41
N PHE A 109 -3.56 -5.93 -12.09
CA PHE A 109 -4.94 -6.26 -11.78
C PHE A 109 -5.11 -6.89 -10.40
N ILE A 110 -4.39 -7.98 -10.10
CA ILE A 110 -4.49 -8.70 -8.82
C ILE A 110 -3.99 -7.81 -7.68
N GLY A 111 -2.86 -7.14 -7.86
CA GLY A 111 -2.30 -6.25 -6.84
C GLY A 111 -3.23 -5.09 -6.48
N PHE A 112 -3.84 -4.46 -7.50
CA PHE A 112 -4.83 -3.42 -7.29
C PHE A 112 -6.09 -3.96 -6.61
N THR A 113 -6.71 -5.01 -7.16
CA THR A 113 -7.97 -5.56 -6.64
C THR A 113 -7.85 -5.99 -5.18
N LEU A 114 -6.77 -6.70 -4.83
CA LEU A 114 -6.56 -7.16 -3.46
C LEU A 114 -6.39 -5.99 -2.48
N SER A 115 -5.58 -4.99 -2.84
CA SER A 115 -5.37 -3.81 -1.99
C SER A 115 -6.61 -2.90 -1.90
N ALA A 116 -7.33 -2.72 -3.00
CA ALA A 116 -8.57 -1.94 -3.03
C ALA A 116 -9.68 -2.59 -2.19
N LEU A 117 -9.84 -3.92 -2.26
CA LEU A 117 -10.82 -4.64 -1.45
C LEU A 117 -10.48 -4.56 0.04
N ALA A 118 -9.22 -4.75 0.42
CA ALA A 118 -8.80 -4.60 1.82
C ALA A 118 -9.06 -3.18 2.35
N LEU A 119 -8.77 -2.16 1.54
CA LEU A 119 -9.07 -0.76 1.88
C LEU A 119 -10.59 -0.54 2.04
N LEU A 120 -11.39 -1.01 1.09
CA LEU A 120 -12.85 -0.86 1.11
C LEU A 120 -13.47 -1.52 2.35
N VAL A 121 -13.09 -2.76 2.65
CA VAL A 121 -13.59 -3.49 3.82
C VAL A 121 -13.18 -2.79 5.12
N THR A 122 -11.94 -2.31 5.22
CA THR A 122 -11.48 -1.56 6.40
C THR A 122 -12.26 -0.26 6.56
N ALA A 123 -12.45 0.49 5.48
CA ALA A 123 -13.20 1.76 5.49
C ALA A 123 -14.66 1.55 5.91
N LEU A 124 -15.35 0.55 5.34
CA LEU A 124 -16.72 0.22 5.72
C LEU A 124 -16.81 -0.25 7.18
N GLY A 125 -15.88 -1.08 7.63
CA GLY A 125 -15.82 -1.54 9.03
C GLY A 125 -15.66 -0.39 10.02
N VAL A 126 -14.73 0.53 9.75
CA VAL A 126 -14.52 1.73 10.57
C VAL A 126 -15.76 2.64 10.53
N LEU A 127 -16.33 2.88 9.34
CA LEU A 127 -17.52 3.74 9.18
C LEU A 127 -18.73 3.20 9.93
N THR A 128 -19.05 1.92 9.76
CA THR A 128 -20.20 1.27 10.42
C THR A 128 -20.07 1.29 11.93
N HIS A 129 -18.90 0.95 12.47
CA HIS A 129 -18.64 1.02 13.90
C HIS A 129 -18.76 2.46 14.44
N ALA A 130 -18.24 3.45 13.72
CA ALA A 130 -18.33 4.84 14.11
C ALA A 130 -19.79 5.33 14.16
N ILE A 131 -20.59 5.01 13.15
CA ILE A 131 -22.02 5.36 13.11
C ILE A 131 -22.76 4.70 14.27
N TRP A 132 -22.59 3.40 14.47
CA TRP A 132 -23.25 2.64 15.54
C TRP A 132 -22.87 3.14 16.95
N THR A 133 -21.65 3.68 17.12
CA THR A 133 -21.20 4.18 18.42
C THR A 133 -21.80 5.56 18.74
N LEU A 134 -22.16 6.34 17.72
CA LEU A 134 -22.63 7.73 17.87
C LEU A 134 -24.15 7.84 18.01
N PHE A 135 -24.91 6.86 17.52
CA PHE A 135 -26.38 6.87 17.47
C PHE A 135 -26.95 5.58 18.04
#